data_AF-A0A3D4ENK5-F1
#
_entry.id   AF-A0A3D4ENK5-F1
#
_cell.length_a   1.000
_cell.length_b   1.000
_cell.length_c   1.000
_cell.angle_alpha   90.00
_cell.angle_beta   90.00
_cell.angle_gamma   90.00
#
_symmetry.space_group_name_H-M   'P 1'
#
loop_
_entity.id
_entity.type
_entity.pdbx_description
1 polymer ?
#
loop_
_entity_poly.entity_id
_entity_poly.type
_entity_poly.pdbx_seq_one_letter_code
_entity_poly.pdbx_strand_id
1 'polypeptide(L)' 'MKDNLPAVDHLEFEESLEKLNKVVKALETDDLPLEERMNAFAYGVKLSNHSRKLLASSEKKIESILAQYDDEE' A
#
# COMPACT_ATOMS: atom_id res chain seq x y z
N MET A 1 -1.80 20.72 2.85
CA MET A 1 -1.19 19.39 3.10
C MET A 1 -1.74 18.28 2.20
N LYS A 2 -2.98 18.33 1.68
CA LYS A 2 -3.54 17.22 0.87
C LYS A 2 -3.11 17.23 -0.62
N ASP A 3 -2.61 18.36 -1.13
CA ASP A 3 -2.58 18.62 -2.59
C ASP A 3 -1.27 18.27 -3.31
N ASN A 4 -0.28 17.64 -2.65
CA ASN A 4 1.02 17.35 -3.27
C ASN A 4 1.57 15.94 -3.01
N LEU A 5 0.71 14.98 -2.66
CA LEU A 5 1.12 13.58 -2.44
C LEU A 5 0.96 12.76 -3.74
N PRO A 6 1.92 11.88 -4.09
CA PRO A 6 1.82 11.04 -5.27
C PRO A 6 0.56 10.18 -5.26
N ALA A 7 -0.05 10.00 -6.44
CA ALA A 7 -1.12 9.03 -6.62
C ALA A 7 -0.60 7.60 -6.42
N VAL A 8 -1.41 6.74 -5.80
CA VAL A 8 -1.04 5.34 -5.50
C VAL A 8 -1.97 4.31 -6.15
N ASP A 9 -3.13 4.74 -6.67
CA ASP A 9 -4.20 3.83 -7.09
C ASP A 9 -3.84 2.92 -8.28
N HIS A 10 -2.76 3.24 -9.02
CA HIS A 10 -2.28 2.51 -10.18
C HIS A 10 -1.08 1.59 -9.91
N LEU A 11 -0.60 1.55 -8.66
CA LEU A 11 0.60 0.78 -8.32
C LEU A 11 0.28 -0.70 -8.19
N GLU A 12 1.18 -1.54 -8.69
CA GLU A 12 1.17 -2.96 -8.36
C GLU A 12 1.58 -3.18 -6.89
N PHE A 13 1.32 -4.38 -6.35
CA PHE A 13 1.58 -4.67 -4.95
C PHE A 13 3.07 -4.49 -4.59
N GLU A 14 3.95 -5.05 -5.41
CA GLU A 14 5.40 -5.02 -5.24
C GLU A 14 5.92 -3.58 -5.29
N GLU A 15 5.41 -2.76 -6.19
CA GLU A 15 5.78 -1.35 -6.31
C GLU A 15 5.32 -0.54 -5.09
N SER A 16 4.07 -0.77 -4.64
CA SER A 16 3.53 -0.12 -3.43
C SER A 16 4.35 -0.49 -2.19
N LEU A 17 4.74 -1.77 -2.07
CA LEU A 17 5.56 -2.26 -0.98
C LEU A 17 6.99 -1.68 -1.02
N GLU A 18 7.61 -1.63 -2.19
CA GLU A 18 8.94 -1.02 -2.35
C GLU A 18 8.93 0.46 -1.94
N LYS A 19 7.93 1.22 -2.39
CA LYS A 19 7.76 2.63 -2.01
C LYS A 19 7.50 2.78 -0.52
N LEU A 20 6.73 1.89 0.09
CA LEU A 20 6.47 1.92 1.53
C LEU A 20 7.76 1.70 2.32
N ASN A 21 8.60 0.74 1.91
CA ASN A 21 9.91 0.51 2.53
C ASN A 21 10.83 1.73 2.43
N LYS A 22 10.80 2.45 1.30
CA LYS A 22 11.53 3.72 1.13
C LYS A 22 11.02 4.80 2.08
N VAL A 23 9.71 4.90 2.27
CA VAL A 23 9.09 5.84 3.23
C VAL A 23 9.53 5.53 4.66
N VAL A 24 9.49 4.26 5.06
CA VAL A 24 9.91 3.84 6.42
C VAL A 24 11.37 4.23 6.66
N LYS A 25 12.27 3.91 5.72
CA LYS A 25 13.70 4.29 5.82
C LYS A 25 13.90 5.80 5.93
N ALA A 26 13.13 6.60 5.18
CA ALA A 26 13.19 8.05 5.27
C ALA A 26 12.74 8.56 6.66
N LEU A 27 11.69 7.96 7.23
CA LEU A 27 11.18 8.32 8.56
C LEU A 27 12.13 7.92 9.70
N GLU A 28 12.95 6.89 9.51
CA GLU A 28 13.99 6.46 10.45
C GLU A 28 15.22 7.37 10.46
N THR A 29 15.31 8.33 9.53
CA THR A 29 16.43 9.28 9.46
C THR A 29 16.17 10.48 10.37
N ASP A 30 17.14 10.82 11.24
CA ASP A 30 16.99 11.88 12.23
C ASP A 30 16.86 13.30 11.63
N ASP A 31 17.39 13.51 10.42
CA ASP A 31 17.55 14.83 9.79
C ASP A 31 16.37 15.26 8.89
N LEU A 32 15.23 14.57 8.94
CA LEU A 32 14.09 14.93 8.09
C LEU A 32 13.33 16.15 8.67
N PRO A 33 13.07 17.23 7.92
CA PRO A 33 12.24 18.34 8.41
C PRO A 33 10.85 17.87 8.86
N LEU A 34 10.23 18.53 9.84
CA LEU A 34 8.92 18.12 10.38
C LEU A 34 7.85 18.00 9.29
N GLU A 35 7.78 18.98 8.38
CA GLU A 35 6.83 18.96 7.27
C GLU A 35 7.04 17.75 6.34
N GLU A 36 8.30 17.40 6.07
CA GLU A 36 8.64 16.22 5.28
C GLU A 36 8.31 14.91 6.01
N ARG A 37 8.53 14.83 7.33
CA ARG A 37 8.08 13.68 8.16
C ARG A 37 6.57 13.50 8.06
N MET A 38 5.81 14.59 8.15
CA MET A 38 4.34 14.53 8.05
C MET A 38 3.88 14.08 6.66
N ASN A 39 4.51 14.58 5.60
CA ASN A 39 4.20 14.17 4.22
C ASN A 39 4.58 12.71 3.96
N ALA A 40 5.77 12.27 4.41
CA ALA A 40 6.21 10.89 4.31
C ALA A 40 5.26 9.93 5.06
N PHE A 41 4.85 10.30 6.28
CA PHE A 41 3.87 9.51 7.04
C PHE A 41 2.53 9.41 6.31
N ALA A 42 1.98 10.54 5.84
CA ALA A 42 0.72 10.55 5.10
C ALA A 42 0.79 9.71 3.82
N TYR A 43 1.93 9.74 3.12
CA TYR A 43 2.17 8.91 1.95
C TYR A 43 2.26 7.42 2.31
N GLY A 44 2.98 7.08 3.38
CA GLY A 44 3.09 5.71 3.90
C GLY A 44 1.72 5.11 4.26
N VAL A 45 0.84 5.90 4.88
CA VAL A 45 -0.55 5.47 5.17
C VAL A 45 -1.32 5.19 3.88
N LYS A 46 -1.18 6.05 2.85
CA LYS A 46 -1.81 5.82 1.54
C LYS A 46 -1.32 4.52 0.90
N LEU A 47 -0.01 4.30 0.85
CA LEU A 47 0.60 3.08 0.31
C LEU A 47 0.13 1.82 1.06
N SER A 48 0.15 1.85 2.40
CA SER A 48 -0.31 0.74 3.23
C SER A 48 -1.79 0.41 2.99
N ASN A 49 -2.64 1.43 2.83
CA ASN A 49 -4.06 1.23 2.52
C ASN A 49 -4.26 0.67 1.12
N HIS A 50 -3.48 1.12 0.14
CA HIS A 50 -3.51 0.59 -1.23
C HIS A 50 -3.11 -0.88 -1.27
N SER A 51 -1.97 -1.24 -0.68
CA SER A 51 -1.50 -2.64 -0.59
C SER A 51 -2.52 -3.54 0.09
N ARG A 52 -3.19 -3.08 1.17
CA ARG A 52 -4.26 -3.84 1.82
C ARG A 52 -5.45 -4.11 0.90
N LYS A 53 -5.85 -3.14 0.06
CA LYS A 53 -6.93 -3.32 -0.91
C LYS A 53 -6.56 -4.34 -1.99
N LEU A 54 -5.33 -4.30 -2.49
CA LEU A 54 -4.82 -5.28 -3.45
C LEU A 54 -4.85 -6.70 -2.86
N LEU A 55 -4.35 -6.87 -1.64
CA LEU A 55 -4.37 -8.16 -0.96
C LEU A 55 -5.80 -8.69 -0.75
N ALA A 56 -6.72 -7.84 -0.27
CA ALA A 56 -8.11 -8.23 -0.08
C ALA A 56 -8.80 -8.62 -1.40
N SER A 57 -8.49 -7.94 -2.50
CA SER A 57 -9.01 -8.31 -3.83
C SER A 57 -8.47 -9.65 -4.30
N SER A 58 -7.19 -9.92 -4.05
CA SER A 58 -6.55 -11.20 -4.40
C SER A 58 -7.10 -12.36 -3.56
N GLU A 59 -7.29 -12.14 -2.26
CA GLU A 59 -7.89 -13.11 -1.34
C GLU A 59 -9.31 -13.49 -1.80
N LYS A 60 -10.16 -12.49 -2.06
CA LYS A 60 -11.52 -12.72 -2.59
C LYS A 60 -11.52 -13.51 -3.91
N LYS A 61 -10.53 -13.29 -4.76
CA LYS A 61 -10.39 -14.03 -6.02
C LYS A 61 -10.04 -15.50 -5.76
N ILE A 62 -9.16 -15.77 -4.80
CA ILE A 62 -8.81 -17.14 -4.38
C ILE A 62 -10.04 -17.83 -3.79
N GLU A 63 -10.78 -17.18 -2.89
CA GLU A 63 -12.00 -17.71 -2.31
C GLU A 63 -13.04 -18.08 -3.37
N SER A 64 -13.25 -17.22 -4.37
CA SER A 64 -14.18 -17.51 -5.47
C SER A 64 -13.75 -18.70 -6.32
N ILE A 65 -12.45 -18.92 -6.49
CA ILE A 65 -11.92 -20.06 -7.24
C ILE A 65 -12.16 -21.33 -6.43
N LEU A 66 -11.82 -21.33 -5.14
CA LEU A 66 -12.01 -22.49 -4.25
C LEU A 66 -13.49 -22.89 -4.15
N ALA A 67 -14.39 -21.93 -4.01
CA ALA A 67 -15.84 -22.20 -3.97
C ALA A 67 -16.35 -22.88 -5.25
N GLN A 68 -15.79 -22.56 -6.42
CA GLN A 68 -16.16 -23.22 -7.67
C GLN A 68 -15.67 -24.68 -7.73
N TYR A 69 -14.53 -24.99 -7.11
CA TYR A 69 -14.04 -26.36 -7.02
C TYR A 69 -14.85 -27.21 -6.03
N ASP A 70 -15.31 -26.63 -4.93
CA ASP A 70 -16.12 -27.32 -3.93
C ASP A 70 -17.56 -27.63 -4.42
N ASP A 71 -18.09 -26.85 -5.37
CA ASP A 71 -19.41 -27.08 -5.99
C ASP A 71 -19.38 -28.17 -7.10
N GLU A 72 -18.21 -28.66 -7.50
CA GLU A 72 -18.03 -29.69 -8.55
C GLU A 72 -17.90 -31.14 -8.01
N GLU A 73 -18.00 -31.37 -6.70
CA GLU A 73 -18.16 -32.69 -6.05
C GLU A 73 -19.62 -33.01 -5.68
#